data_AF-A0A5E4C061-F1
#
_entry.id   AF-A0A5E4C061-F1
#
_cell.length_a   1.000
_cell.length_b   1.000
_cell.length_c   1.000
_cell.angle_alpha   90.00
_cell.angle_beta   90.00
_cell.angle_gamma   90.00
#
_symmetry.space_group_name_H-M   'P 1'
#
loop_
_entity.id
_entity.type
_entity.pdbx_description
1 polymer ?
#
loop_
_entity_poly.entity_id
_entity_poly.type
_entity_poly.pdbx_seq_one_letter_code
_entity_poly.pdbx_strand_id
1 'polypeptide(L)'
;MDTAQGADPSDPGDKDGDLQVLLQELCQLQAKQRKLKRAVQRHKVFEDYLMKVLEKIPKESSLREEPESALVEAMVRHYGRLLTASQEARKCLDTFSQMNQALLQSLEFLEEGHRTLVPSLKIQLCQLQKKCHSTQWQRLKHSISYQKDVGVDPHPHNRKYSGELLDYLQLTVDNMARQCSRAAHRVPESLGLFSKLDWIKSETSFNLISEKCDILSILRDHPENRIYQRKIQELSKRFTAIRKTKGDGNCFYRALGYAYLESLLGKSREILKFKERVLQTPSDLLAAGFEEHKFRNFFNAFYSVVELVERDGSVSSLLKVFNDQSSSDHIVQFLRLLTSAFIKNRADFFRHFIDEEMDIKDFCTHEVEPMAMECDHIQITALSQALNIALQVEYVDEMDTALNHHVFPEAAVPSVYLLYKTSHYNILYAADKH
;
A
#
# COMPACT_ATOMS: atom_id res chain seq x y z
N MET A 1 8.26 -58.95 79.36
CA MET A 1 7.24 -58.47 78.42
C MET A 1 7.97 -57.87 77.24
N ASP A 2 7.69 -58.44 76.08
CA ASP A 2 7.99 -57.96 74.73
C ASP A 2 7.66 -56.47 74.56
N THR A 3 8.25 -55.68 73.66
CA THR A 3 8.49 -55.85 72.22
C THR A 3 9.59 -54.84 71.80
N ALA A 4 10.63 -55.21 71.03
CA ALA A 4 10.74 -55.09 69.55
C ALA A 4 10.46 -53.65 69.05
N GLN A 5 11.26 -52.95 68.22
CA GLN A 5 12.14 -53.32 67.10
C GLN A 5 12.90 -52.05 66.64
N GLY A 6 14.14 -52.20 66.13
CA GLY A 6 14.53 -51.75 64.78
C GLY A 6 15.50 -50.54 64.82
N ALA A 7 16.79 -50.69 64.51
CA ALA A 7 17.45 -50.85 63.20
C ALA A 7 17.92 -49.49 62.61
N ASP A 8 19.26 -49.36 62.49
CA ASP A 8 20.05 -48.49 61.58
C ASP A 8 19.50 -48.52 60.12
N PRO A 9 19.92 -47.67 59.14
CA PRO A 9 20.98 -46.67 59.13
C PRO A 9 20.60 -45.33 58.44
N SER A 10 21.54 -44.39 58.43
CA SER A 10 21.51 -43.16 57.63
C SER A 10 21.17 -43.43 56.15
N ASP A 11 20.06 -42.84 55.66
CA ASP A 11 19.63 -42.93 54.26
C ASP A 11 20.51 -42.01 53.36
N PRO A 12 21.21 -42.54 52.34
CA PRO A 12 21.96 -41.74 51.37
C PRO A 12 21.05 -41.07 50.31
N GLY A 13 19.75 -41.41 50.26
CA GLY A 13 18.82 -40.95 49.23
C GLY A 13 18.31 -39.51 49.36
N ASP A 14 18.35 -38.93 50.55
CA ASP A 14 17.84 -37.56 50.82
C ASP A 14 18.86 -36.47 50.45
N LYS A 15 20.15 -36.82 50.45
CA LYS A 15 21.23 -35.87 50.19
C LYS A 15 21.31 -35.44 48.73
N ASP A 16 20.90 -36.29 47.79
CA ASP A 16 20.99 -36.00 46.35
C ASP A 16 19.84 -35.06 45.92
N GLY A 17 18.66 -35.21 46.53
CA GLY A 17 17.54 -34.27 46.41
C GLY A 17 17.87 -32.89 47.00
N ASP A 18 18.44 -32.86 48.22
CA ASP A 18 18.91 -31.63 48.84
C ASP A 18 20.01 -30.93 48.04
N LEU A 19 20.96 -31.70 47.48
CA LEU A 19 22.03 -31.15 46.64
C LEU A 19 21.47 -30.52 45.35
N GLN A 20 20.45 -31.13 44.77
CA GLN A 20 19.79 -30.64 43.55
C GLN A 20 18.97 -29.37 43.82
N VAL A 21 18.30 -29.30 44.98
CA VAL A 21 17.62 -28.09 45.45
C VAL A 21 18.62 -26.96 45.68
N LEU A 22 19.74 -27.23 46.35
CA LEU A 22 20.79 -26.24 46.60
C LEU A 22 21.46 -25.75 45.30
N LEU A 23 21.67 -26.63 44.32
CA LEU A 23 22.17 -26.26 42.99
C LEU A 23 21.20 -25.34 42.26
N GLN A 24 19.90 -25.62 42.35
CA GLN A 24 18.86 -24.80 41.74
C GLN A 24 18.76 -23.41 42.42
N GLU A 25 18.86 -23.36 43.74
CA GLU A 25 18.92 -22.10 44.49
C GLU A 25 20.18 -21.28 44.13
N LEU A 26 21.34 -21.93 44.01
CA LEU A 26 22.58 -21.29 43.60
C LEU A 26 22.44 -20.68 42.19
N CYS A 27 21.82 -21.40 41.25
CA CYS A 27 21.58 -20.90 39.90
C CYS A 27 20.63 -19.70 39.90
N GLN A 28 19.58 -19.72 40.72
CA GLN A 28 18.68 -18.58 40.89
C GLN A 28 19.38 -17.37 41.52
N LEU A 29 20.25 -17.58 42.51
CA LEU A 29 21.02 -16.51 43.13
C LEU A 29 22.02 -15.88 42.15
N GLN A 30 22.70 -16.69 41.34
CA GLN A 30 23.58 -16.18 40.28
C GLN A 30 22.80 -15.41 39.21
N ALA A 31 21.59 -15.85 38.84
CA ALA A 31 20.72 -15.11 37.93
C ALA A 31 20.28 -13.77 38.52
N LYS A 32 19.88 -13.74 39.80
CA LYS A 32 19.54 -12.51 40.54
C LYS A 32 20.75 -11.56 40.62
N GLN A 33 21.94 -12.07 40.92
CA GLN A 33 23.17 -11.28 40.95
C GLN A 33 23.50 -10.67 39.58
N ARG A 34 23.37 -11.43 38.49
CA ARG A 34 23.55 -10.90 37.12
C ARG A 34 22.52 -9.83 36.78
N LYS A 35 21.25 -10.02 37.18
CA LYS A 35 20.17 -9.04 36.98
C LYS A 35 20.44 -7.77 37.78
N LEU A 36 20.90 -7.89 39.02
CA LEU A 36 21.29 -6.77 39.87
C LEU A 36 22.50 -6.03 39.29
N LYS A 37 23.53 -6.75 38.81
CA LYS A 37 24.71 -6.17 38.16
C LYS A 37 24.34 -5.38 36.90
N ARG A 38 23.41 -5.89 36.08
CA ARG A 38 22.85 -5.16 34.92
C ARG A 38 21.99 -3.97 35.35
N ALA A 39 21.28 -4.05 36.47
CA ALA A 39 20.51 -2.92 37.00
C ALA A 39 21.45 -1.82 37.52
N VAL A 40 22.45 -2.17 38.34
CA VAL A 40 23.49 -1.25 38.82
C VAL A 40 24.20 -0.59 37.65
N GLN A 41 24.61 -1.35 36.62
CA GLN A 41 25.26 -0.77 35.45
C GLN A 41 24.34 0.17 34.66
N ARG A 42 23.05 -0.14 34.54
CA ARG A 42 22.07 0.77 33.93
C ARG A 42 21.92 2.06 34.74
N HIS A 43 21.93 1.97 36.07
CA HIS A 43 21.79 3.13 36.94
C HIS A 43 23.10 3.95 37.05
N LYS A 44 24.26 3.31 36.83
CA LYS A 44 25.57 3.97 36.77
C LYS A 44 25.65 5.01 35.64
N VAL A 45 24.97 4.79 34.52
CA VAL A 45 24.89 5.78 33.43
C VAL A 45 24.20 7.06 33.90
N PHE A 46 23.21 6.95 34.80
CA PHE A 46 22.56 8.11 35.41
C PHE A 46 23.44 8.75 36.48
N GLU A 47 24.21 7.98 37.24
CA GLU A 47 25.21 8.49 38.18
C GLU A 47 26.29 9.30 37.46
N ASP A 48 26.85 8.78 36.36
CA ASP A 48 27.85 9.47 35.52
C ASP A 48 27.27 10.72 34.87
N TYR A 49 25.98 10.69 34.47
CA TYR A 49 25.27 11.87 33.97
C TYR A 49 25.07 12.92 35.07
N LEU A 50 24.63 12.52 36.27
CA LEU A 50 24.44 13.42 37.40
C LEU A 50 25.77 14.04 37.85
N MET A 51 26.88 13.29 37.84
CA MET A 51 28.21 13.81 38.10
C MET A 51 28.63 14.85 37.07
N LYS A 52 28.39 14.61 35.77
CA LYS A 52 28.64 15.60 34.70
C LYS A 52 27.76 16.84 34.82
N VAL A 53 26.53 16.70 35.33
CA VAL A 53 25.64 17.84 35.60
C VAL A 53 26.16 18.63 36.80
N LEU A 54 26.58 17.96 37.88
CA LEU A 54 27.19 18.59 39.07
C LEU A 54 28.50 19.32 38.75
N GLU A 55 29.32 18.81 37.82
CA GLU A 55 30.54 19.49 37.35
C GLU A 55 30.26 20.77 36.54
N LYS A 56 29.08 20.87 35.92
CA LYS A 56 28.64 22.05 35.14
C LYS A 56 27.96 23.11 35.99
N ILE A 57 27.67 22.82 37.26
CA ILE A 57 27.20 23.82 38.21
C ILE A 57 28.41 24.67 38.62
N PRO A 58 28.39 26.00 38.46
CA PRO A 58 29.49 26.86 38.87
C PRO A 58 29.78 26.65 40.36
N LYS A 59 31.01 26.23 40.70
CA LYS A 59 31.49 26.26 42.09
C LYS A 59 31.78 27.71 42.44
N GLU A 60 30.84 28.38 43.11
CA GLU A 60 31.10 29.71 43.66
C GLU A 60 32.24 29.65 44.67
N SER A 61 33.34 30.30 44.33
CA SER A 61 34.40 30.69 45.25
C SER A 61 33.88 31.78 46.19
N SER A 62 33.59 31.38 47.43
CA SER A 62 33.68 32.17 48.67
C SER A 62 33.46 33.69 48.57
N LEU A 63 32.23 34.16 48.87
CA LEU A 63 31.90 35.24 49.83
C LEU A 63 30.48 35.80 49.62
N ARG A 64 29.47 35.04 50.06
CA ARG A 64 28.32 35.53 50.84
C ARG A 64 27.52 34.30 51.21
N GLU A 65 27.28 34.13 52.51
CA GLU A 65 26.30 33.17 53.01
C GLU A 65 24.89 33.61 52.58
N GLU A 66 24.53 33.34 51.33
CA GLU A 66 23.14 33.06 50.98
C GLU A 66 22.97 31.56 51.24
N PRO A 67 22.05 31.14 52.13
CA PRO A 67 22.04 29.78 52.61
C PRO A 67 21.78 28.85 51.43
N GLU A 68 22.53 27.74 51.30
CA GLU A 68 22.33 26.70 50.29
C GLU A 68 20.85 26.29 50.13
N SER A 69 20.06 26.47 51.19
CA SER A 69 18.60 26.40 51.22
C SER A 69 17.91 27.24 50.12
N ALA A 70 18.32 28.48 49.86
CA ALA A 70 17.67 29.39 48.91
C ALA A 70 17.86 28.94 47.45
N LEU A 71 19.01 28.36 47.13
CA LEU A 71 19.33 27.86 45.79
C LEU A 71 18.59 26.54 45.50
N VAL A 72 18.53 25.65 46.50
CA VAL A 72 17.69 24.44 46.46
C VAL A 72 16.21 24.81 46.35
N GLU A 73 15.75 25.81 47.09
CA GLU A 73 14.37 26.28 47.03
C GLU A 73 14.04 26.90 45.66
N ALA A 74 14.96 27.64 45.05
CA ALA A 74 14.82 28.16 43.69
C ALA A 74 14.74 27.03 42.65
N MET A 75 15.55 25.97 42.79
CA MET A 75 15.49 24.78 41.93
C MET A 75 14.18 24.01 42.10
N VAL A 76 13.74 23.76 43.34
CA VAL A 76 12.44 23.11 43.62
C VAL A 76 11.30 23.92 43.02
N ARG A 77 11.35 25.26 43.14
CA ARG A 77 10.35 26.16 42.54
C ARG A 77 10.40 26.17 41.01
N HIS A 78 11.57 26.03 40.40
CA HIS A 78 11.73 25.90 38.95
C HIS A 78 11.16 24.58 38.43
N TYR A 79 11.57 23.45 39.00
CA TYR A 79 11.07 22.13 38.61
C TYR A 79 9.59 21.93 38.96
N GLY A 80 9.11 22.53 40.04
CA GLY A 80 7.67 22.58 40.36
C GLY A 80 6.86 23.27 39.27
N ARG A 81 7.33 24.43 38.78
CA ARG A 81 6.69 25.12 37.63
C ARG A 81 6.76 24.30 36.36
N LEU A 82 7.89 23.64 36.09
CA LEU A 82 8.04 22.77 34.91
C LEU A 82 7.09 21.56 34.97
N LEU A 83 6.91 20.96 36.16
CA LEU A 83 5.99 19.85 36.36
C LEU A 83 4.52 20.29 36.15
N THR A 84 4.13 21.44 36.69
CA THR A 84 2.80 22.01 36.45
C THR A 84 2.56 22.28 34.96
N ALA A 85 3.51 22.93 34.28
CA ALA A 85 3.42 23.17 32.84
C ALA A 85 3.34 21.88 32.02
N SER A 86 4.07 20.83 32.42
CA SER A 86 3.99 19.51 31.78
C SER A 86 2.63 18.83 32.00
N GLN A 87 2.05 18.96 33.19
CA GLN A 87 0.71 18.44 33.50
C GLN A 87 -0.39 19.20 32.73
N GLU A 88 -0.25 20.52 32.59
CA GLU A 88 -1.15 21.35 31.77
C GLU A 88 -1.04 20.98 30.29
N ALA A 89 0.17 20.80 29.76
CA ALA A 89 0.39 20.33 28.40
C ALA A 89 -0.25 18.96 28.15
N ARG A 90 -0.14 18.02 29.11
CA ARG A 90 -0.80 16.71 29.03
C ARG A 90 -2.32 16.86 28.95
N LYS A 91 -2.92 17.71 29.80
CA LYS A 91 -4.37 17.99 29.76
C LYS A 91 -4.80 18.58 28.42
N CYS A 92 -4.03 19.52 27.87
CA CYS A 92 -4.30 20.07 26.53
C CYS A 92 -4.20 19.02 25.42
N LEU A 93 -3.30 18.04 25.56
CA LEU A 93 -3.14 16.96 24.59
C LEU A 93 -4.30 15.96 24.69
N ASP A 94 -4.77 15.67 25.90
CA ASP A 94 -5.97 14.84 26.13
C ASP A 94 -7.23 15.52 25.57
N THR A 95 -7.41 16.84 25.78
CA THR A 95 -8.54 17.57 25.19
C THR A 95 -8.45 17.62 23.67
N PHE A 96 -7.25 17.82 23.10
CA PHE A 96 -7.04 17.76 21.66
C PHE A 96 -7.36 16.37 21.09
N SER A 97 -6.98 15.29 21.79
CA SER A 97 -7.31 13.92 21.40
C SER A 97 -8.82 13.69 21.38
N GLN A 98 -9.56 14.19 22.38
CA GLN A 98 -11.02 14.09 22.42
C GLN A 98 -11.68 14.89 21.29
N MET A 99 -11.19 16.10 21.02
CA MET A 99 -11.67 16.90 19.89
C MET A 99 -11.42 16.22 18.55
N ASN A 100 -10.23 15.62 18.37
CA ASN A 100 -9.90 14.91 17.15
C ASN A 100 -10.78 13.66 16.97
N GLN A 101 -11.06 12.94 18.04
CA GLN A 101 -11.97 11.80 18.01
C GLN A 101 -13.42 12.21 17.65
N ALA A 102 -13.89 13.34 18.17
CA ALA A 102 -15.20 13.90 17.81
C ALA A 102 -15.25 14.37 16.34
N LEU A 103 -14.15 14.93 15.82
CA LEU A 103 -14.02 15.31 14.41
C LEU A 103 -14.02 14.07 13.51
N LEU A 104 -13.30 13.01 13.87
CA LEU A 104 -13.29 11.74 13.13
C LEU A 104 -14.69 11.11 13.07
N GLN A 105 -15.42 11.09 14.19
CA GLN A 105 -16.82 10.61 14.22
C GLN A 105 -17.74 11.46 13.35
N SER A 106 -17.55 12.79 13.35
CA SER A 106 -18.34 13.70 12.51
C SER A 106 -18.03 13.52 11.02
N LEU A 107 -16.76 13.25 10.69
CA LEU A 107 -16.33 12.94 9.33
C LEU A 107 -16.92 11.60 8.86
N GLU A 108 -16.86 10.56 9.69
CA GLU A 108 -17.43 9.25 9.40
C GLU A 108 -18.95 9.34 9.17
N PHE A 109 -19.65 10.14 9.99
CA PHE A 109 -21.08 10.42 9.78
C PHE A 109 -21.35 11.14 8.46
N LEU A 110 -20.53 12.12 8.08
CA LEU A 110 -20.64 12.84 6.82
C LEU A 110 -20.34 11.92 5.62
N GLU A 111 -19.34 11.06 5.73
CA GLU A 111 -18.98 10.08 4.71
C GLU A 111 -20.10 9.05 4.50
N GLU A 112 -20.73 8.58 5.57
CA GLU A 112 -21.88 7.67 5.47
C GLU A 112 -23.11 8.37 4.87
N GLY A 113 -23.33 9.65 5.22
CA GLY A 113 -24.31 10.51 4.54
C GLY A 113 -24.03 10.64 3.05
N HIS A 114 -22.77 10.81 2.65
CA HIS A 114 -22.36 10.88 1.25
C HIS A 114 -22.54 9.53 0.54
N ARG A 115 -22.18 8.41 1.18
CA ARG A 115 -22.39 7.04 0.65
C ARG A 115 -23.85 6.71 0.36
N THR A 116 -24.77 7.24 1.16
CA THR A 116 -26.21 7.01 1.01
C THR A 116 -26.87 7.99 0.02
N LEU A 117 -26.50 9.27 0.08
CA LEU A 117 -27.08 10.31 -0.76
C LEU A 117 -26.61 10.24 -2.22
N VAL A 118 -25.34 9.93 -2.48
CA VAL A 118 -24.79 9.92 -3.85
C VAL A 118 -25.48 8.89 -4.75
N PRO A 119 -25.70 7.62 -4.33
CA PRO A 119 -26.47 6.67 -5.12
C PRO A 119 -27.91 7.14 -5.36
N SER A 120 -28.57 7.72 -4.35
CA SER A 120 -29.93 8.24 -4.48
C SER A 120 -30.02 9.36 -5.51
N LEU A 121 -29.12 10.34 -5.44
CA LEU A 121 -29.03 11.43 -6.41
C LEU A 121 -28.64 10.93 -7.80
N LYS A 122 -27.76 9.92 -7.91
CA LYS A 122 -27.43 9.27 -9.19
C LYS A 122 -28.63 8.55 -9.79
N ILE A 123 -29.45 7.88 -8.98
CA ILE A 123 -30.69 7.22 -9.41
C ILE A 123 -31.68 8.28 -9.91
N GLN A 124 -31.89 9.36 -9.16
CA GLN A 124 -32.77 10.46 -9.56
C GLN A 124 -32.28 11.15 -10.85
N LEU A 125 -30.98 11.40 -10.96
CA LEU A 125 -30.37 11.97 -12.16
C LEU A 125 -30.56 11.02 -13.36
N CYS A 126 -30.37 9.71 -13.19
CA CYS A 126 -30.62 8.73 -14.23
C CYS A 126 -32.10 8.71 -14.65
N GLN A 127 -33.04 8.83 -13.70
CA GLN A 127 -34.47 8.92 -14.01
C GLN A 127 -34.82 10.21 -14.76
N LEU A 128 -34.27 11.35 -14.37
CA LEU A 128 -34.45 12.62 -15.06
C LEU A 128 -33.82 12.61 -16.44
N GLN A 129 -32.62 12.04 -16.58
CA GLN A 129 -31.97 11.83 -17.88
C GLN A 129 -32.81 10.92 -18.77
N LYS A 130 -33.36 9.81 -18.25
CA LYS A 130 -34.28 8.95 -19.02
C LYS A 130 -35.55 9.69 -19.46
N LYS A 131 -36.13 10.53 -18.60
CA LYS A 131 -37.29 11.39 -18.96
C LYS A 131 -36.92 12.44 -20.01
N CYS A 132 -35.75 13.06 -19.90
CA CYS A 132 -35.24 14.03 -20.87
C CYS A 132 -34.94 13.37 -22.22
N HIS A 133 -34.28 12.22 -22.21
CA HIS A 133 -34.05 11.41 -23.41
C HIS A 133 -35.37 10.95 -24.01
N SER A 134 -36.35 10.49 -23.23
CA SER A 134 -37.68 10.11 -23.72
C SER A 134 -38.39 11.28 -24.41
N THR A 135 -38.35 12.49 -23.83
CA THR A 135 -38.99 13.67 -24.41
C THR A 135 -38.23 14.20 -25.64
N GLN A 136 -36.90 14.16 -25.65
CA GLN A 136 -36.08 14.45 -26.83
C GLN A 136 -36.28 13.42 -27.94
N TRP A 137 -36.36 12.12 -27.61
CA TRP A 137 -36.66 11.04 -28.55
C TRP A 137 -38.09 11.14 -29.10
N GLN A 138 -39.05 11.57 -28.29
CA GLN A 138 -40.41 11.87 -28.76
C GLN A 138 -40.41 13.08 -29.70
N ARG A 139 -39.68 14.15 -29.39
CA ARG A 139 -39.51 15.30 -30.30
C ARG A 139 -38.84 14.90 -31.62
N LEU A 140 -37.77 14.09 -31.57
CA LEU A 140 -37.12 13.54 -32.76
C LEU A 140 -38.06 12.63 -33.56
N LYS A 141 -38.83 11.75 -32.90
CA LYS A 141 -39.84 10.91 -33.56
C LYS A 141 -40.93 11.75 -34.23
N HIS A 142 -41.40 12.82 -33.59
CA HIS A 142 -42.36 13.74 -34.18
C HIS A 142 -41.74 14.48 -35.39
N SER A 143 -40.49 14.92 -35.31
CA SER A 143 -39.77 15.54 -36.44
C SER A 143 -39.53 14.58 -37.61
N ILE A 144 -39.23 13.30 -37.33
CA ILE A 144 -39.04 12.26 -38.35
C ILE A 144 -40.39 11.81 -38.95
N SER A 145 -41.47 11.79 -38.16
CA SER A 145 -42.83 11.50 -38.67
C SER A 145 -43.33 12.63 -39.57
N TYR A 146 -43.04 13.89 -39.24
CA TYR A 146 -43.33 15.05 -40.10
C TYR A 146 -42.58 15.00 -41.45
N GLN A 147 -41.44 14.30 -41.52
CA GLN A 147 -40.68 14.08 -42.76
C GLN A 147 -41.23 12.92 -43.61
N LYS A 148 -42.09 12.04 -43.07
CA LYS A 148 -42.73 10.96 -43.85
C LYS A 148 -44.05 11.38 -44.50
N ASP A 149 -44.73 12.38 -43.95
CA ASP A 149 -46.03 12.86 -44.46
C ASP A 149 -45.91 14.04 -45.45
N VAL A 150 -44.72 14.60 -45.64
CA VAL A 150 -44.46 15.59 -46.70
C VAL A 150 -43.58 14.93 -47.76
N GLY A 151 -44.22 14.61 -48.89
CA GLY A 151 -43.60 13.99 -50.05
C GLY A 151 -42.31 14.68 -50.47
N VAL A 152 -41.36 13.85 -50.85
CA VAL A 152 -40.00 14.17 -51.30
C VAL A 152 -39.98 15.25 -52.38
N ASP A 153 -39.19 16.29 -52.17
CA ASP A 153 -38.59 17.09 -53.24
C ASP A 153 -37.09 17.33 -52.93
N PRO A 154 -36.15 17.09 -53.85
CA PRO A 154 -34.71 17.13 -53.57
C PRO A 154 -34.18 18.56 -53.70
N HIS A 155 -34.21 19.30 -52.60
CA HIS A 155 -33.52 20.60 -52.47
C HIS A 155 -32.39 20.58 -51.42
N PRO A 156 -31.42 21.53 -51.49
CA PRO A 156 -30.05 21.37 -50.94
C PRO A 156 -29.93 21.39 -49.41
N HIS A 157 -31.05 21.43 -48.68
CA HIS A 157 -31.10 21.62 -47.24
C HIS A 157 -30.69 20.37 -46.43
N ASN A 158 -30.58 19.21 -47.07
CA ASN A 158 -30.26 17.94 -46.40
C ASN A 158 -28.79 17.84 -45.91
N ARG A 159 -27.89 18.71 -46.38
CA ARG A 159 -26.51 18.81 -45.86
C ARG A 159 -26.39 19.57 -44.54
N LYS A 160 -27.35 20.45 -44.22
CA LYS A 160 -27.25 21.36 -43.07
C LYS A 160 -27.55 20.64 -41.74
N TYR A 161 -28.58 19.80 -41.75
CA TYR A 161 -29.04 19.06 -40.56
C TYR A 161 -28.11 17.90 -40.14
N SER A 162 -27.40 17.29 -41.09
CA SER A 162 -26.32 16.34 -40.78
C SER A 162 -25.12 17.03 -40.11
N GLY A 163 -24.84 18.29 -40.48
CA GLY A 163 -23.77 19.09 -39.90
C GLY A 163 -24.05 19.49 -38.45
N GLU A 164 -25.28 19.94 -38.16
CA GLU A 164 -25.67 20.35 -36.79
C GLU A 164 -25.57 19.20 -35.77
N LEU A 165 -25.90 17.97 -36.18
CA LEU A 165 -25.80 16.79 -35.32
C LEU A 165 -24.33 16.39 -35.06
N LEU A 166 -23.49 16.50 -36.08
CA LEU A 166 -22.05 16.29 -35.99
C LEU A 166 -21.38 17.36 -35.13
N ASP A 167 -21.75 18.63 -35.29
CA ASP A 167 -21.25 19.76 -34.51
C ASP A 167 -21.65 19.65 -33.04
N TYR A 168 -22.88 19.20 -32.75
CA TYR A 168 -23.34 18.95 -31.38
C TYR A 168 -22.59 17.80 -30.71
N LEU A 169 -22.34 16.70 -31.44
CA LEU A 169 -21.54 15.58 -30.96
C LEU A 169 -20.09 16.01 -30.71
N GLN A 170 -19.50 16.77 -31.64
CA GLN A 170 -18.15 17.31 -31.53
C GLN A 170 -18.01 18.21 -30.30
N LEU A 171 -18.94 19.15 -30.10
CA LEU A 171 -18.98 20.05 -28.95
C LEU A 171 -19.13 19.29 -27.63
N THR A 172 -19.95 18.24 -27.62
CA THR A 172 -20.16 17.40 -26.43
C THR A 172 -18.89 16.65 -26.05
N VAL A 173 -18.21 16.04 -27.03
CA VAL A 173 -16.93 15.38 -26.83
C VAL A 173 -15.86 16.37 -26.36
N ASP A 174 -15.77 17.55 -26.96
CA ASP A 174 -14.81 18.58 -26.56
C ASP A 174 -15.04 19.11 -25.13
N ASN A 175 -16.31 19.19 -24.71
CA ASN A 175 -16.67 19.55 -23.34
C ASN A 175 -16.30 18.44 -22.34
N MET A 176 -16.58 17.18 -22.68
CA MET A 176 -16.21 16.03 -21.84
C MET A 176 -14.68 15.90 -21.72
N ALA A 177 -13.94 16.10 -22.82
CA ALA A 177 -12.49 16.10 -22.80
C ALA A 177 -11.96 17.20 -21.86
N ARG A 178 -12.44 18.44 -22.01
CA ARG A 178 -12.05 19.55 -21.12
C ARG A 178 -12.38 19.31 -19.64
N GLN A 179 -13.48 18.62 -19.34
CA GLN A 179 -13.84 18.28 -17.96
C GLN A 179 -12.88 17.28 -17.35
N CYS A 180 -12.46 16.25 -18.09
CA CYS A 180 -11.47 15.30 -17.58
C CYS A 180 -10.08 15.96 -17.46
N SER A 181 -9.75 16.97 -18.27
CA SER A 181 -8.43 17.64 -18.25
C SER A 181 -8.23 18.56 -17.04
N ARG A 182 -9.28 18.88 -16.28
CA ARG A 182 -9.13 19.68 -15.05
C ARG A 182 -8.38 18.94 -13.93
N ALA A 183 -8.27 17.61 -14.02
CA ALA A 183 -7.50 16.79 -13.08
C ALA A 183 -6.00 16.69 -13.41
N ALA A 184 -5.60 16.87 -14.68
CA ALA A 184 -4.21 16.76 -15.14
C ALA A 184 -3.86 17.99 -15.99
N HIS A 185 -3.04 18.89 -15.46
CA HIS A 185 -2.75 20.21 -16.05
C HIS A 185 -2.11 20.17 -17.45
N ARG A 186 -2.91 19.96 -18.52
CA ARG A 186 -2.75 20.47 -19.90
C ARG A 186 -3.86 19.91 -20.81
N VAL A 187 -4.47 20.76 -21.63
CA VAL A 187 -5.40 20.36 -22.71
C VAL A 187 -4.59 20.20 -24.00
N PRO A 188 -4.63 19.04 -24.68
CA PRO A 188 -4.08 18.94 -26.04
C PRO A 188 -5.10 19.50 -27.03
N GLU A 189 -4.97 20.78 -27.40
CA GLU A 189 -5.90 21.47 -28.30
C GLU A 189 -5.90 20.92 -29.75
N SER A 190 -4.95 20.03 -30.09
CA SER A 190 -4.76 19.49 -31.45
C SER A 190 -5.28 18.06 -31.69
N LEU A 191 -5.94 17.42 -30.71
CA LEU A 191 -6.43 16.05 -30.88
C LEU A 191 -7.73 15.98 -31.69
N GLY A 192 -7.79 15.06 -32.65
CA GLY A 192 -9.00 14.74 -33.41
C GLY A 192 -10.10 14.11 -32.55
N LEU A 193 -11.36 14.11 -33.05
CA LEU A 193 -12.55 13.67 -32.31
C LEU A 193 -12.42 12.25 -31.71
N PHE A 194 -11.90 11.30 -32.49
CA PHE A 194 -11.71 9.91 -32.04
C PHE A 194 -10.63 9.80 -30.96
N SER A 195 -9.53 10.55 -31.08
CA SER A 195 -8.49 10.61 -30.06
C SER A 195 -9.00 11.23 -28.76
N LYS A 196 -9.89 12.23 -28.84
CA LYS A 196 -10.58 12.79 -27.67
C LYS A 196 -11.53 11.79 -27.03
N LEU A 197 -12.28 11.01 -27.82
CA LEU A 197 -13.15 9.94 -27.32
C LEU A 197 -12.36 8.82 -26.63
N ASP A 198 -11.24 8.39 -27.22
CA ASP A 198 -10.34 7.40 -26.61
C ASP A 198 -9.70 7.92 -25.32
N TRP A 199 -9.31 9.20 -25.31
CA TRP A 199 -8.76 9.86 -24.13
C TRP A 199 -9.81 10.05 -23.02
N ILE A 200 -11.03 10.47 -23.37
CA ILE A 200 -12.17 10.48 -22.42
C ILE A 200 -12.39 9.07 -21.90
N LYS A 201 -12.39 8.05 -22.76
CA LYS A 201 -12.59 6.66 -22.35
C LYS A 201 -11.47 6.17 -21.41
N SER A 202 -10.22 6.56 -21.63
CA SER A 202 -9.11 6.22 -20.72
C SER A 202 -9.17 7.00 -19.40
N GLU A 203 -9.57 8.27 -19.43
CA GLU A 203 -9.63 9.15 -18.25
C GLU A 203 -10.90 8.92 -17.41
N THR A 204 -12.00 8.49 -18.04
CA THR A 204 -13.28 8.14 -17.39
C THR A 204 -13.38 6.67 -17.01
N SER A 205 -12.46 5.82 -17.49
CA SER A 205 -12.35 4.44 -17.01
C SER A 205 -11.65 4.47 -15.65
N PHE A 206 -12.43 4.53 -14.59
CA PHE A 206 -12.00 4.38 -13.18
C PHE A 206 -11.39 3.01 -12.85
N ASN A 207 -10.97 2.24 -13.86
CA ASN A 207 -10.46 0.90 -13.68
C ASN A 207 -9.07 0.97 -13.05
N LEU A 208 -8.92 0.28 -11.92
CA LEU A 208 -7.65 0.08 -11.24
C LEU A 208 -6.68 -0.77 -12.08
N ILE A 209 -7.23 -1.67 -12.88
CA ILE A 209 -6.52 -2.46 -13.88
C ILE A 209 -7.34 -2.45 -15.18
N SER A 210 -6.72 -2.04 -16.28
CA SER A 210 -7.38 -1.97 -17.58
C SER A 210 -7.67 -3.34 -18.18
N GLU A 211 -8.51 -3.35 -19.21
CA GLU A 211 -8.52 -4.47 -20.14
C GLU A 211 -7.15 -4.65 -20.81
N LYS A 212 -6.88 -5.88 -21.27
CA LYS A 212 -5.66 -6.20 -22.01
C LYS A 212 -5.73 -5.53 -23.37
N CYS A 213 -4.74 -4.74 -23.70
CA CYS A 213 -4.65 -4.05 -24.98
C CYS A 213 -3.29 -4.26 -25.63
N ASP A 214 -3.21 -3.98 -26.93
CA ASP A 214 -1.96 -4.05 -27.68
C ASP A 214 -0.89 -3.14 -27.06
N ILE A 215 0.34 -3.62 -26.96
CA ILE A 215 1.44 -2.85 -26.36
C ILE A 215 1.67 -1.52 -27.06
N LEU A 216 1.49 -1.45 -28.39
CA LEU A 216 1.71 -0.24 -29.19
C LEU A 216 0.68 0.85 -28.86
N SER A 217 -0.39 0.52 -28.15
CA SER A 217 -1.36 1.52 -27.66
C SER A 217 -0.71 2.59 -26.77
N ILE A 218 0.42 2.30 -26.11
CA ILE A 218 1.15 3.25 -25.24
C ILE A 218 2.07 4.20 -26.01
N LEU A 219 2.24 4.02 -27.32
CA LEU A 219 2.96 4.99 -28.16
C LEU A 219 2.25 6.35 -28.19
N ARG A 220 0.92 6.35 -27.97
CA ARG A 220 0.11 7.57 -27.91
C ARG A 220 0.36 8.41 -26.65
N ASP A 221 1.02 7.85 -25.64
CA ASP A 221 1.27 8.54 -24.38
C ASP A 221 2.30 9.69 -24.55
N HIS A 222 3.28 9.53 -25.47
CA HIS A 222 4.30 10.55 -25.80
C HIS A 222 4.62 10.56 -27.31
N PRO A 223 3.74 11.13 -28.15
CA PRO A 223 3.93 11.14 -29.60
C PRO A 223 5.14 11.97 -30.07
N GLU A 224 5.64 12.88 -29.25
CA GLU A 224 6.81 13.71 -29.53
C GLU A 224 8.15 13.05 -29.15
N ASN A 225 8.15 12.09 -28.23
CA ASN A 225 9.38 11.48 -27.71
C ASN A 225 9.86 10.33 -28.62
N ARG A 226 10.78 10.63 -29.54
CA ARG A 226 11.35 9.65 -30.48
C ARG A 226 12.16 8.55 -29.81
N ILE A 227 12.77 8.80 -28.65
CA ILE A 227 13.52 7.78 -27.90
C ILE A 227 12.53 6.79 -27.30
N TYR A 228 11.51 7.30 -26.61
CA TYR A 228 10.41 6.51 -26.06
C TYR A 228 9.75 5.63 -27.14
N GLN A 229 9.41 6.21 -28.30
CA GLN A 229 8.80 5.44 -29.39
C GLN A 229 9.68 4.28 -29.87
N ARG A 230 10.97 4.53 -30.06
CA ARG A 230 11.94 3.48 -30.44
C ARG A 230 12.02 2.39 -29.37
N LYS A 231 12.06 2.76 -28.08
CA LYS A 231 12.08 1.81 -26.96
C LYS A 231 10.80 0.96 -26.91
N ILE A 232 9.62 1.55 -27.09
CA ILE A 232 8.36 0.80 -27.12
C ILE A 232 8.28 -0.13 -28.35
N GLN A 233 8.76 0.32 -29.52
CA GLN A 233 8.84 -0.53 -30.72
C GLN A 233 9.81 -1.71 -30.54
N GLU A 234 10.91 -1.51 -29.81
CA GLU A 234 11.81 -2.60 -29.45
C GLU A 234 11.14 -3.56 -28.46
N LEU A 235 10.47 -3.02 -27.44
CA LEU A 235 9.74 -3.79 -26.44
C LEU A 235 8.64 -4.64 -27.08
N SER A 236 7.96 -4.12 -28.12
CA SER A 236 6.90 -4.84 -28.83
C SER A 236 7.37 -6.08 -29.60
N LYS A 237 8.68 -6.25 -29.79
CA LYS A 237 9.24 -7.48 -30.36
C LYS A 237 9.19 -8.66 -29.38
N ARG A 238 9.18 -8.38 -28.08
CA ARG A 238 9.20 -9.36 -26.98
C ARG A 238 7.85 -9.50 -26.28
N PHE A 239 7.08 -8.41 -26.26
CA PHE A 239 5.79 -8.32 -25.56
C PHE A 239 4.71 -7.89 -26.54
N THR A 240 3.55 -8.56 -26.55
CA THR A 240 2.47 -8.28 -27.51
C THR A 240 1.38 -7.41 -26.92
N ALA A 241 1.22 -7.45 -25.60
CA ALA A 241 0.12 -6.78 -24.93
C ALA A 241 0.54 -6.18 -23.59
N ILE A 242 -0.30 -5.27 -23.11
CA ILE A 242 -0.16 -4.56 -21.85
C ILE A 242 -1.51 -4.46 -21.14
N ARG A 243 -1.50 -4.46 -19.80
CA ARG A 243 -2.59 -3.89 -18.98
C ARG A 243 -2.05 -2.70 -18.22
N LYS A 244 -2.75 -1.58 -18.33
CA LYS A 244 -2.46 -0.36 -17.57
C LYS A 244 -2.96 -0.52 -16.15
N THR A 245 -2.22 -0.03 -15.15
CA THR A 245 -2.73 0.09 -13.78
C THR A 245 -2.96 1.55 -13.42
N LYS A 246 -3.74 1.81 -12.38
CA LYS A 246 -3.95 3.19 -11.90
C LYS A 246 -2.68 3.73 -11.22
N GLY A 247 -2.29 4.95 -11.57
CA GLY A 247 -1.18 5.67 -10.95
C GLY A 247 -1.54 6.28 -9.59
N ASP A 248 -1.86 5.45 -8.60
CA ASP A 248 -2.28 5.85 -7.24
C ASP A 248 -1.21 5.54 -6.17
N GLY A 249 0.04 5.34 -6.59
CA GLY A 249 1.14 4.89 -5.73
C GLY A 249 1.07 3.41 -5.31
N ASN A 250 -0.01 2.68 -5.65
CA ASN A 250 -0.14 1.25 -5.36
C ASN A 250 0.10 0.35 -6.58
N CYS A 251 0.42 0.96 -7.72
CA CYS A 251 0.55 0.32 -9.02
C CYS A 251 1.41 -0.95 -9.03
N PHE A 252 2.57 -0.98 -8.34
CA PHE A 252 3.40 -2.17 -8.26
C PHE A 252 2.68 -3.35 -7.61
N TYR A 253 2.20 -3.18 -6.37
CA TYR A 253 1.53 -4.24 -5.61
C TYR A 253 0.28 -4.74 -6.33
N ARG A 254 -0.46 -3.82 -6.94
CA ARG A 254 -1.66 -4.12 -7.72
C ARG A 254 -1.32 -4.90 -9.00
N ALA A 255 -0.30 -4.45 -9.73
CA ALA A 255 0.18 -5.10 -10.95
C ALA A 255 0.71 -6.51 -10.67
N LEU A 256 1.60 -6.67 -9.70
CA LEU A 256 2.19 -7.95 -9.34
C LEU A 256 1.13 -8.93 -8.84
N GLY A 257 0.25 -8.49 -7.93
CA GLY A 257 -0.82 -9.31 -7.38
C GLY A 257 -1.74 -9.85 -8.48
N TYR A 258 -2.20 -8.99 -9.39
CA TYR A 258 -3.05 -9.42 -10.50
C TYR A 258 -2.31 -10.31 -11.48
N ALA A 259 -1.14 -9.87 -11.97
CA ALA A 259 -0.41 -10.57 -13.02
C ALA A 259 0.00 -11.99 -12.59
N TYR A 260 0.42 -12.14 -11.33
CA TYR A 260 0.77 -13.46 -10.82
C TYR A 260 -0.45 -14.36 -10.69
N LEU A 261 -1.55 -13.87 -10.10
CA LEU A 261 -2.79 -14.65 -9.98
C LEU A 261 -3.39 -15.03 -11.34
N GLU A 262 -3.34 -14.12 -12.32
CA GLU A 262 -3.75 -14.40 -13.70
C GLU A 262 -2.87 -15.49 -14.33
N SER A 263 -1.55 -15.47 -14.05
CA SER A 263 -0.61 -16.48 -14.56
C SER A 263 -0.85 -17.89 -14.02
N LEU A 264 -1.56 -18.01 -12.88
CA LEU A 264 -1.92 -19.28 -12.25
C LEU A 264 -3.22 -19.89 -12.79
N LEU A 265 -4.04 -19.13 -13.52
CA LEU A 265 -5.33 -19.62 -14.03
C LEU A 265 -5.14 -20.90 -14.86
N GLY A 266 -5.90 -21.94 -14.53
CA GLY A 266 -5.81 -23.26 -15.17
C GLY A 266 -4.62 -24.14 -14.73
N LYS A 267 -3.76 -23.68 -13.81
CA LYS A 267 -2.57 -24.42 -13.34
C LYS A 267 -2.76 -24.94 -11.91
N SER A 268 -3.61 -25.94 -11.73
CA SER A 268 -4.01 -26.46 -10.41
C SER A 268 -2.83 -26.78 -9.48
N ARG A 269 -1.75 -27.39 -10.00
CA ARG A 269 -0.55 -27.70 -9.19
C ARG A 269 0.14 -26.45 -8.66
N GLU A 270 0.26 -25.41 -9.49
CA GLU A 270 0.90 -24.15 -9.08
C GLU A 270 0.01 -23.34 -8.15
N ILE A 271 -1.32 -23.38 -8.35
CA ILE A 271 -2.31 -22.79 -7.43
C ILE A 271 -2.17 -23.44 -6.04
N LEU A 272 -2.11 -24.77 -5.95
CA LEU A 272 -1.98 -25.47 -4.68
C LEU A 272 -0.70 -25.09 -3.93
N LYS A 273 0.46 -25.10 -4.62
CA LYS A 273 1.73 -24.64 -4.03
C LYS A 273 1.64 -23.19 -3.54
N PHE A 274 0.98 -22.32 -4.32
CA PHE A 274 0.83 -20.93 -3.92
C PHE A 274 -0.07 -20.78 -2.70
N LYS A 275 -1.19 -21.53 -2.61
CA LYS A 275 -2.04 -21.57 -1.42
C LYS A 275 -1.26 -22.00 -0.18
N GLU A 276 -0.47 -23.07 -0.28
CA GLU A 276 0.40 -23.51 0.82
C GLU A 276 1.35 -22.41 1.28
N ARG A 277 1.96 -21.68 0.33
CA ARG A 277 2.82 -20.55 0.68
C ARG A 277 2.05 -19.40 1.33
N VAL A 278 0.90 -19.02 0.80
CA VAL A 278 0.06 -17.96 1.36
C VAL A 278 -0.39 -18.31 2.78
N LEU A 279 -0.77 -19.57 3.05
CA LEU A 279 -1.17 -20.01 4.39
C LEU A 279 -0.07 -19.91 5.45
N GLN A 280 1.20 -19.83 5.06
CA GLN A 280 2.33 -19.63 5.97
C GLN A 280 2.60 -18.15 6.28
N THR A 281 2.11 -17.23 5.44
CA THR A 281 2.39 -15.78 5.60
C THR A 281 1.91 -15.16 6.91
N PRO A 282 0.82 -15.62 7.58
CA PRO A 282 0.48 -15.14 8.92
C PRO A 282 1.60 -15.36 9.93
N SER A 283 2.30 -16.50 9.87
CA SER A 283 3.44 -16.78 10.75
C SER A 283 4.60 -15.83 10.49
N ASP A 284 4.84 -15.47 9.23
CA ASP A 284 5.87 -14.49 8.86
C ASP A 284 5.56 -13.10 9.43
N LEU A 285 4.30 -12.68 9.37
CA LEU A 285 3.82 -11.41 9.94
C LEU A 285 3.95 -11.40 11.47
N LEU A 286 3.56 -12.49 12.15
CA LEU A 286 3.72 -12.62 13.59
C LEU A 286 5.19 -12.59 14.02
N ALA A 287 6.08 -13.27 13.29
CA ALA A 287 7.51 -13.25 13.55
C ALA A 287 8.12 -11.84 13.43
N ALA A 288 7.58 -11.02 12.52
CA ALA A 288 7.97 -9.63 12.35
C ALA A 288 7.35 -8.67 13.39
N GLY A 289 6.56 -9.19 14.34
CA GLY A 289 5.95 -8.43 15.43
C GLY A 289 4.62 -7.75 15.09
N PHE A 290 3.97 -8.14 14.00
CA PHE A 290 2.60 -7.67 13.72
C PHE A 290 1.59 -8.40 14.59
N GLU A 291 0.57 -7.67 15.07
CA GLU A 291 -0.54 -8.25 15.81
C GLU A 291 -1.58 -8.82 14.83
N GLU A 292 -2.08 -10.05 15.10
CA GLU A 292 -2.96 -10.78 14.18
C GLU A 292 -4.18 -9.95 13.72
N HIS A 293 -4.81 -9.23 14.64
CA HIS A 293 -5.99 -8.43 14.33
C HIS A 293 -5.72 -7.30 13.32
N LYS A 294 -4.46 -6.84 13.18
CA LYS A 294 -4.07 -5.78 12.24
C LYS A 294 -4.00 -6.27 10.80
N PHE A 295 -3.74 -7.56 10.57
CA PHE A 295 -3.58 -8.09 9.22
C PHE A 295 -4.63 -9.14 8.82
N ARG A 296 -5.35 -9.74 9.78
CA ARG A 296 -6.27 -10.86 9.52
C ARG A 296 -7.29 -10.57 8.42
N ASN A 297 -7.90 -9.38 8.42
CA ASN A 297 -8.89 -9.03 7.41
C ASN A 297 -8.27 -8.90 6.02
N PHE A 298 -7.06 -8.34 5.91
CA PHE A 298 -6.33 -8.21 4.66
C PHE A 298 -5.84 -9.57 4.14
N PHE A 299 -5.36 -10.43 5.03
CA PHE A 299 -5.02 -11.82 4.70
C PHE A 299 -6.23 -12.58 4.16
N ASN A 300 -7.37 -12.52 4.86
CA ASN A 300 -8.60 -13.19 4.43
C ASN A 300 -9.08 -12.68 3.07
N ALA A 301 -9.00 -11.37 2.83
CA ALA A 301 -9.32 -10.77 1.54
C ALA A 301 -8.42 -11.34 0.43
N PHE A 302 -7.10 -11.34 0.64
CA PHE A 302 -6.15 -11.88 -0.34
C PHE A 302 -6.36 -13.38 -0.59
N TYR A 303 -6.47 -14.17 0.47
CA TYR A 303 -6.66 -15.62 0.38
C TYR A 303 -7.98 -15.97 -0.36
N SER A 304 -9.06 -15.21 -0.12
CA SER A 304 -10.33 -15.39 -0.85
C SER A 304 -10.17 -15.22 -2.36
N VAL A 305 -9.29 -14.33 -2.82
CA VAL A 305 -9.00 -14.17 -4.26
C VAL A 305 -8.17 -15.33 -4.79
N VAL A 306 -7.25 -15.88 -4.00
CA VAL A 306 -6.53 -17.11 -4.38
C VAL A 306 -7.50 -18.29 -4.54
N GLU A 307 -8.50 -18.40 -3.66
CA GLU A 307 -9.55 -19.42 -3.80
C GLU A 307 -10.47 -19.17 -5.00
N LEU A 308 -10.75 -17.90 -5.33
CA LEU A 308 -11.49 -17.55 -6.55
C LEU A 308 -10.76 -18.02 -7.81
N VAL A 309 -9.43 -17.84 -7.87
CA VAL A 309 -8.58 -18.30 -8.99
C VAL A 309 -8.67 -19.81 -9.17
N GLU A 310 -8.72 -20.57 -8.06
CA GLU A 310 -8.89 -22.03 -8.09
C GLU A 310 -10.28 -22.46 -8.59
N ARG A 311 -11.33 -21.80 -8.09
CA ARG A 311 -12.72 -22.20 -8.33
C ARG A 311 -13.28 -21.78 -9.68
N ASP A 312 -13.08 -20.52 -10.04
CA ASP A 312 -13.68 -19.93 -11.25
C ASP A 312 -12.72 -19.97 -12.43
N GLY A 313 -11.43 -19.72 -12.19
CA GLY A 313 -10.41 -19.76 -13.23
C GLY A 313 -10.61 -18.72 -14.35
N SER A 314 -11.53 -17.76 -14.22
CA SER A 314 -11.78 -16.76 -15.26
C SER A 314 -11.04 -15.44 -15.02
N VAL A 315 -10.47 -14.93 -16.10
CA VAL A 315 -9.83 -13.60 -16.14
C VAL A 315 -10.84 -12.50 -15.78
N SER A 316 -12.11 -12.64 -16.19
CA SER A 316 -13.15 -11.64 -15.97
C SER A 316 -13.49 -11.48 -14.48
N SER A 317 -13.65 -12.58 -13.76
CA SER A 317 -13.91 -12.55 -12.31
C SER A 317 -12.73 -11.97 -11.53
N LEU A 318 -11.50 -12.37 -11.88
CA LEU A 318 -10.30 -11.81 -11.27
C LEU A 318 -10.21 -10.29 -11.50
N LEU A 319 -10.43 -9.85 -12.75
CA LEU A 319 -10.41 -8.43 -13.12
C LEU A 319 -11.52 -7.65 -12.41
N LYS A 320 -12.70 -8.24 -12.20
CA LYS A 320 -13.79 -7.63 -11.44
C LYS A 320 -13.39 -7.38 -9.99
N VAL A 321 -12.77 -8.35 -9.33
CA VAL A 321 -12.30 -8.19 -7.94
C VAL A 321 -11.21 -7.13 -7.83
N PHE A 322 -10.24 -7.13 -8.74
CA PHE A 322 -9.18 -6.14 -8.74
C PHE A 322 -9.63 -4.73 -9.17
N ASN A 323 -10.80 -4.59 -9.80
CA ASN A 323 -11.41 -3.29 -10.10
C ASN A 323 -12.45 -2.84 -9.06
N ASP A 324 -12.75 -3.66 -8.05
CA ASP A 324 -13.44 -3.20 -6.85
C ASP A 324 -12.44 -2.50 -5.93
N GLN A 325 -12.64 -1.21 -5.67
CA GLN A 325 -11.69 -0.38 -4.91
C GLN A 325 -11.39 -0.97 -3.53
N SER A 326 -12.43 -1.34 -2.78
CA SER A 326 -12.26 -1.91 -1.45
C SER A 326 -11.44 -3.20 -1.51
N SER A 327 -11.87 -4.17 -2.33
CA SER A 327 -11.21 -5.48 -2.42
C SER A 327 -9.76 -5.34 -2.88
N SER A 328 -9.50 -4.53 -3.90
CA SER A 328 -8.17 -4.34 -4.45
C SER A 328 -7.23 -3.63 -3.46
N ASP A 329 -7.72 -2.68 -2.68
CA ASP A 329 -6.92 -2.00 -1.66
C ASP A 329 -6.62 -2.91 -0.46
N HIS A 330 -7.54 -3.79 -0.06
CA HIS A 330 -7.26 -4.80 0.96
C HIS A 330 -6.18 -5.79 0.51
N ILE A 331 -6.18 -6.18 -0.77
CA ILE A 331 -5.11 -7.01 -1.36
C ILE A 331 -3.78 -6.27 -1.31
N VAL A 332 -3.74 -5.02 -1.77
CA VAL A 332 -2.52 -4.19 -1.74
C VAL A 332 -1.99 -4.04 -0.32
N GLN A 333 -2.86 -3.73 0.65
CA GLN A 333 -2.47 -3.56 2.05
C GLN A 333 -1.86 -4.85 2.61
N PHE A 334 -2.44 -6.02 2.30
CA PHE A 334 -1.85 -7.30 2.68
C PHE A 334 -0.44 -7.49 2.11
N LEU A 335 -0.25 -7.23 0.81
CA LEU A 335 1.04 -7.37 0.15
C LEU A 335 2.09 -6.40 0.71
N ARG A 336 1.69 -5.16 1.07
CA ARG A 336 2.56 -4.19 1.76
C ARG A 336 3.00 -4.68 3.14
N LEU A 337 2.07 -5.18 3.95
CA LEU A 337 2.38 -5.73 5.27
C LEU A 337 3.31 -6.95 5.16
N LEU A 338 3.07 -7.84 4.19
CA LEU A 338 3.93 -8.99 3.94
C LEU A 338 5.34 -8.57 3.51
N THR A 339 5.44 -7.54 2.67
CA THR A 339 6.73 -6.95 2.26
C THR A 339 7.48 -6.40 3.47
N SER A 340 6.80 -5.61 4.32
CA SER A 340 7.37 -5.10 5.57
C SER A 340 7.83 -6.23 6.50
N ALA A 341 7.02 -7.28 6.66
CA ALA A 341 7.38 -8.43 7.49
C ALA A 341 8.62 -9.16 6.96
N PHE A 342 8.71 -9.35 5.65
CA PHE A 342 9.87 -9.99 5.03
C PHE A 342 11.17 -9.20 5.26
N ILE A 343 11.09 -7.87 5.15
CA ILE A 343 12.22 -6.96 5.40
C ILE A 343 12.62 -7.02 6.88
N LYS A 344 11.66 -6.88 7.80
CA LYS A 344 11.90 -6.92 9.26
C LYS A 344 12.51 -8.24 9.71
N ASN A 345 12.02 -9.37 9.20
CA ASN A 345 12.54 -10.70 9.53
C ASN A 345 13.97 -10.95 9.01
N ARG A 346 14.45 -10.13 8.08
CA ARG A 346 15.81 -10.19 7.51
C ARG A 346 16.51 -8.83 7.63
N ALA A 347 16.31 -8.16 8.75
CA ALA A 347 16.81 -6.80 8.99
C ALA A 347 18.31 -6.68 8.70
N ASP A 348 19.12 -7.65 9.14
CA ASP A 348 20.58 -7.66 8.94
C ASP A 348 20.97 -7.61 7.46
N PHE A 349 20.22 -8.30 6.59
CA PHE A 349 20.47 -8.26 5.15
C PHE A 349 20.06 -6.90 4.56
N PHE A 350 18.82 -6.47 4.85
CA PHE A 350 18.24 -5.26 4.24
C PHE A 350 18.86 -3.96 4.75
N ARG A 351 19.50 -3.96 5.93
CA ARG A 351 20.10 -2.77 6.54
C ARG A 351 21.13 -2.09 5.64
N HIS A 352 21.84 -2.86 4.82
CA HIS A 352 22.88 -2.38 3.91
C HIS A 352 22.34 -1.60 2.70
N PHE A 353 21.03 -1.65 2.44
CA PHE A 353 20.39 -0.99 1.30
C PHE A 353 19.53 0.22 1.72
N ILE A 354 19.39 0.46 3.02
CA ILE A 354 18.60 1.56 3.59
C ILE A 354 19.56 2.62 4.13
N ASP A 355 19.15 3.89 4.06
CA ASP A 355 19.90 5.03 4.57
C ASP A 355 20.45 4.78 5.99
N GLU A 356 21.69 5.20 6.24
CA GLU A 356 22.35 5.03 7.54
C GLU A 356 21.57 5.74 8.66
N GLU A 357 20.88 6.84 8.35
CA GLU A 357 20.09 7.62 9.31
C GLU A 357 18.70 7.02 9.59
N MET A 358 18.29 5.98 8.85
CA MET A 358 16.97 5.36 8.97
C MET A 358 17.08 3.90 9.45
N ASP A 359 16.35 3.55 10.52
CA ASP A 359 16.25 2.15 10.95
C ASP A 359 15.28 1.35 10.05
N ILE A 360 15.48 0.03 9.98
CA ILE A 360 14.63 -0.92 9.24
C ILE A 360 13.16 -0.75 9.64
N LYS A 361 12.89 -0.59 10.93
CA LYS A 361 11.53 -0.43 11.42
C LYS A 361 10.89 0.85 10.88
N ASP A 362 11.62 1.96 10.91
CA ASP A 362 11.15 3.25 10.45
C ASP A 362 10.97 3.25 8.93
N PHE A 363 11.91 2.67 8.17
CA PHE A 363 11.75 2.47 6.73
C PHE A 363 10.47 1.70 6.41
N CYS A 364 10.23 0.57 7.08
CA CYS A 364 9.01 -0.20 6.86
C CYS A 364 7.74 0.61 7.18
N THR A 365 7.71 1.34 8.30
CA THR A 365 6.54 2.10 8.75
C THR A 365 6.24 3.32 7.88
N HIS A 366 7.25 3.96 7.28
CA HIS A 366 7.06 5.18 6.50
C HIS A 366 7.05 4.95 4.97
N GLU A 367 7.84 4.01 4.47
CA GLU A 367 8.05 3.81 3.02
C GLU A 367 7.38 2.55 2.45
N VAL A 368 6.97 1.59 3.29
CA VAL A 368 6.45 0.29 2.82
C VAL A 368 4.98 0.09 3.18
N GLU A 369 4.67 0.16 4.48
CA GLU A 369 3.34 -0.11 5.05
C GLU A 369 2.23 0.85 4.60
N PRO A 370 2.48 2.17 4.46
CA PRO A 370 1.43 3.11 4.07
C PRO A 370 0.99 2.92 2.63
N MET A 371 -0.30 3.16 2.38
CA MET A 371 -0.88 3.17 1.03
C MET A 371 -0.34 4.35 0.23
N ALA A 372 -0.34 4.21 -1.09
CA ALA A 372 0.13 5.22 -2.04
C ALA A 372 1.62 5.60 -1.93
N MET A 373 2.42 4.83 -1.19
CA MET A 373 3.88 4.97 -1.20
C MET A 373 4.52 4.25 -2.38
N GLU A 374 5.51 4.90 -2.99
CA GLU A 374 6.25 4.35 -4.12
C GLU A 374 6.94 3.03 -3.75
N CYS A 375 7.14 2.20 -4.76
CA CYS A 375 7.75 0.89 -4.60
C CYS A 375 9.01 0.81 -5.45
N ASP A 376 10.13 0.57 -4.79
CA ASP A 376 11.46 0.50 -5.39
C ASP A 376 12.07 -0.90 -5.20
N HIS A 377 13.30 -1.07 -5.66
CA HIS A 377 14.04 -2.32 -5.74
C HIS A 377 14.01 -3.14 -4.44
N ILE A 378 14.08 -2.49 -3.28
CA ILE A 378 14.06 -3.16 -1.96
C ILE A 378 12.72 -3.89 -1.75
N GLN A 379 11.61 -3.18 -1.93
CA GLN A 379 10.26 -3.72 -1.77
C GLN A 379 9.96 -4.79 -2.84
N ILE A 380 10.39 -4.58 -4.09
CA ILE A 380 10.23 -5.57 -5.17
C ILE A 380 10.95 -6.87 -4.81
N THR A 381 12.21 -6.78 -4.38
CA THR A 381 13.02 -7.92 -3.97
C THR A 381 12.39 -8.65 -2.79
N ALA A 382 11.96 -7.91 -1.77
CA ALA A 382 11.34 -8.47 -0.58
C ALA A 382 10.04 -9.22 -0.91
N LEU A 383 9.13 -8.61 -1.68
CA LEU A 383 7.85 -9.25 -2.00
C LEU A 383 8.01 -10.45 -2.95
N SER A 384 8.88 -10.32 -3.95
CA SER A 384 9.23 -11.41 -4.86
C SER A 384 9.69 -12.65 -4.10
N GLN A 385 10.63 -12.49 -3.16
CA GLN A 385 11.11 -13.60 -2.34
C GLN A 385 10.09 -14.04 -1.29
N ALA A 386 9.29 -13.13 -0.72
CA ALA A 386 8.27 -13.49 0.26
C ALA A 386 7.22 -14.46 -0.31
N LEU A 387 6.85 -14.26 -1.58
CA LEU A 387 5.84 -15.06 -2.26
C LEU A 387 6.40 -16.11 -3.22
N ASN A 388 7.73 -16.21 -3.35
CA ASN A 388 8.41 -17.03 -4.35
C ASN A 388 7.93 -16.75 -5.79
N ILE A 389 7.76 -15.47 -6.12
CA ILE A 389 7.33 -15.01 -7.45
C ILE A 389 8.55 -14.50 -8.21
N ALA A 390 8.89 -15.18 -9.30
CA ALA A 390 9.90 -14.71 -10.24
C ALA A 390 9.28 -13.67 -11.20
N LEU A 391 9.75 -12.43 -11.16
CA LEU A 391 9.30 -11.37 -12.05
C LEU A 391 10.45 -10.67 -12.79
N GLN A 392 10.14 -10.09 -13.93
CA GLN A 392 11.05 -9.22 -14.67
C GLN A 392 10.42 -7.83 -14.83
N VAL A 393 11.19 -6.79 -14.56
CA VAL A 393 10.77 -5.39 -14.75
C VAL A 393 11.57 -4.82 -15.91
N GLU A 394 10.87 -4.39 -16.97
CA GLU A 394 11.42 -3.65 -18.09
C GLU A 394 11.37 -2.15 -17.79
N TYR A 395 12.51 -1.47 -17.91
CA TYR A 395 12.63 -0.04 -17.61
C TYR A 395 12.66 0.77 -18.90
N VAL A 396 11.69 1.67 -19.04
CA VAL A 396 11.61 2.63 -20.15
C VAL A 396 11.82 4.04 -19.59
N ASP A 397 13.06 4.51 -19.73
CA ASP A 397 13.46 5.89 -19.46
C ASP A 397 13.53 6.72 -20.76
N GLU A 398 13.84 8.02 -20.62
CA GLU A 398 14.00 8.94 -21.75
C GLU A 398 15.43 8.99 -22.31
N MET A 399 16.35 8.17 -21.78
CA MET A 399 17.75 8.17 -22.18
C MET A 399 17.92 7.37 -23.48
N ASP A 400 18.81 7.82 -24.38
CA ASP A 400 19.10 7.11 -25.66
C ASP A 400 20.04 5.91 -25.42
N THR A 401 19.64 5.04 -24.50
CA THR A 401 20.31 3.81 -24.08
C THR A 401 19.48 2.60 -24.52
N ALA A 402 20.09 1.41 -24.47
CA ALA A 402 19.35 0.17 -24.68
C ALA A 402 18.24 0.00 -23.62
N LEU A 403 17.23 -0.81 -23.95
CA LEU A 403 16.25 -1.24 -22.96
C LEU A 403 16.94 -2.02 -21.84
N ASN A 404 16.71 -1.58 -20.61
CA ASN A 404 17.22 -2.24 -19.42
C ASN A 404 16.11 -3.06 -18.77
N HIS A 405 16.47 -4.20 -18.20
CA HIS A 405 15.55 -5.01 -17.43
C HIS A 405 16.25 -5.60 -16.21
N HIS A 406 15.48 -5.84 -15.16
CA HIS A 406 15.94 -6.50 -13.95
C HIS A 406 15.03 -7.70 -13.65
N VAL A 407 15.63 -8.82 -13.23
CA VAL A 407 14.93 -10.05 -12.88
C VAL A 407 15.04 -10.27 -11.37
N PHE A 408 13.91 -10.59 -10.75
CA PHE A 408 13.77 -10.77 -9.31
C PHE A 408 13.16 -12.14 -9.01
N PRO A 409 13.83 -13.01 -8.23
CA PRO A 409 15.24 -12.93 -7.84
C PRO A 409 16.19 -13.01 -9.04
N GLU A 410 17.44 -12.58 -8.88
CA GLU A 410 18.44 -12.63 -9.95
C GLU A 410 18.57 -14.05 -10.54
N ALA A 411 18.73 -14.13 -11.86
CA ALA A 411 18.84 -15.37 -12.63
C ALA A 411 17.64 -16.34 -12.55
N ALA A 412 16.53 -15.96 -11.93
CA ALA A 412 15.29 -16.73 -11.99
C ALA A 412 14.66 -16.70 -13.40
N VAL A 413 13.84 -17.69 -13.72
CA VAL A 413 13.01 -17.64 -14.94
C VAL A 413 11.71 -16.91 -14.60
N PRO A 414 11.47 -15.70 -15.15
CA PRO A 414 10.32 -14.89 -14.78
C PRO A 414 9.02 -15.49 -15.29
N SER A 415 8.02 -15.55 -14.41
CA SER A 415 6.63 -15.90 -14.75
C SER A 415 5.74 -14.67 -14.92
N VAL A 416 6.20 -13.51 -14.45
CA VAL A 416 5.49 -12.22 -14.51
C VAL A 416 6.41 -11.17 -15.12
N TYR A 417 5.85 -10.30 -15.95
CA TYR A 417 6.58 -9.22 -16.61
C TYR A 417 5.89 -7.89 -16.34
N LEU A 418 6.62 -6.90 -15.87
CA LEU A 418 6.14 -5.56 -15.59
C LEU A 418 6.90 -4.53 -16.42
N LEU A 419 6.24 -3.42 -16.74
CA LEU A 419 6.84 -2.23 -17.33
C LEU A 419 6.93 -1.15 -16.26
N TYR A 420 8.13 -0.65 -15.99
CA TYR A 420 8.34 0.57 -15.22
C TYR A 420 8.62 1.75 -16.14
N LYS A 421 7.79 2.79 -16.02
CA LYS A 421 7.89 4.04 -16.78
C LYS A 421 7.40 5.18 -15.91
N THR A 422 8.15 6.29 -15.83
CA THR A 422 7.73 7.53 -15.14
C THR A 422 7.15 7.26 -13.73
N SER A 423 7.88 6.52 -12.89
CA SER A 423 7.44 6.13 -11.54
C SER A 423 6.15 5.31 -11.48
N HIS A 424 5.82 4.57 -12.54
CA HIS A 424 4.58 3.82 -12.64
C HIS A 424 4.78 2.42 -13.24
N TYR A 425 4.04 1.45 -12.70
CA TYR A 425 4.11 0.04 -13.08
C TYR A 425 2.88 -0.39 -13.89
N ASN A 426 3.13 -1.06 -15.02
CA ASN A 426 2.10 -1.72 -15.83
C ASN A 426 2.44 -3.21 -16.03
N ILE A 427 1.46 -4.00 -16.46
CA ILE A 427 1.65 -5.44 -16.68
C ILE A 427 1.95 -5.69 -18.16
N LEU A 428 3.03 -6.40 -18.45
CA LEU A 428 3.40 -6.83 -19.81
C LEU A 428 3.06 -8.31 -20.04
N TYR A 429 2.72 -8.65 -21.28
CA TYR A 429 2.49 -10.02 -21.71
C TYR A 429 3.46 -10.38 -22.81
N ALA A 430 4.30 -11.38 -22.55
CA ALA A 430 5.27 -11.88 -23.52
C ALA A 430 4.54 -12.45 -24.76
N ALA A 431 5.19 -12.37 -25.92
CA ALA A 431 4.78 -13.12 -27.08
C ALA A 431 4.87 -14.63 -26.79
N ASP A 432 3.91 -15.41 -27.27
CA ASP A 432 4.02 -16.87 -27.21
C ASP A 432 5.28 -17.29 -27.99
N LYS A 433 6.16 -18.06 -27.35
CA LYS A 433 7.33 -18.62 -28.03
C LYS A 433 6.82 -19.72 -28.97
N HIS A 434 6.77 -19.41 -30.27
CA HIS A 434 6.51 -20.40 -31.31
C HIS A 434 7.61 -21.45 -31.39
#